data_AF-A0A506PKH6-F1
#
_entry.id   AF-A0A506PKH6-F1
#
_cell.length_a   1.000
_cell.length_b   1.000
_cell.length_c   1.000
_cell.angle_alpha   90.00
_cell.angle_beta   90.00
_cell.angle_gamma   90.00
#
_symmetry.space_group_name_H-M   'P 1'
#
loop_
_entity.id
_entity.type
_entity.pdbx_description
1 polymer ?
#
loop_
_entity_poly.entity_id
_entity_poly.type
_entity_poly.pdbx_seq_one_letter_code
_entity_poly.pdbx_strand_id
1 'polypeptide(L)'
;MSKKYKFIATLIYTLGIFCLLVVFVLGKTYNIPYEKFTGDPAYIYKSNPFNGVISNIGALFWCTTASICLFSGRLLWSFGSKKQAVFLFYSGVFTTILLIDDFFMFHDFAVYYIVKHDFAQYFVLLSYAIFSIWYLLNFYTTIMKENYIFISLAFFFLGTSVIIDIIFESEGLQYLIEDGFKFLGIISWMLFYTIASHRLVLENYKTINQA
;
A
#
# COMPACT_ATOMS: atom_id res chain seq x y z
N MET A 1 -2.28 -13.14 -29.49
CA MET A 1 -1.83 -12.22 -28.41
C MET A 1 -0.81 -11.23 -28.95
N SER A 2 -1.05 -9.92 -28.79
CA SER A 2 -0.14 -8.86 -29.30
C SER A 2 1.27 -9.00 -28.71
N LYS A 3 2.32 -8.52 -29.42
CA LYS A 3 3.70 -8.51 -28.90
C LYS A 3 3.80 -7.86 -27.51
N LYS A 4 2.98 -6.84 -27.24
CA LYS A 4 2.93 -6.13 -25.96
C LYS A 4 2.44 -7.03 -24.82
N TYR A 5 1.34 -7.76 -25.04
CA TYR A 5 0.80 -8.66 -24.01
C TYR A 5 1.72 -9.87 -23.76
N LYS A 6 2.40 -10.37 -24.80
CA LYS A 6 3.46 -11.38 -24.63
C LYS A 6 4.59 -10.86 -23.75
N PHE A 7 5.09 -9.67 -24.03
CA PHE A 7 6.14 -9.06 -23.21
C PHE A 7 5.71 -8.87 -21.75
N ILE A 8 4.51 -8.34 -21.50
CA ILE A 8 3.99 -8.14 -20.13
C ILE A 8 3.86 -9.49 -19.40
N ALA A 9 3.29 -10.51 -20.03
CA ALA A 9 3.18 -11.84 -19.45
C ALA A 9 4.57 -12.41 -19.12
N THR A 10 5.50 -12.37 -20.07
CA THR A 10 6.88 -12.83 -19.85
C THR A 10 7.53 -12.09 -18.69
N LEU A 11 7.38 -10.78 -18.59
CA LEU A 11 7.92 -9.99 -17.48
C LEU A 11 7.34 -10.44 -16.13
N ILE A 12 6.03 -10.57 -16.01
CA ILE A 12 5.36 -10.98 -14.77
C ILE A 12 5.80 -12.39 -14.34
N TYR A 13 5.81 -13.35 -15.26
CA TYR A 13 6.28 -14.70 -14.95
C TYR A 13 7.77 -14.73 -14.61
N THR A 14 8.59 -13.92 -15.28
CA THR A 14 10.03 -13.80 -14.96
C THR A 14 10.24 -13.27 -13.54
N LEU A 15 9.47 -12.26 -13.13
CA LEU A 15 9.50 -11.74 -11.77
C LEU A 15 9.07 -12.79 -10.74
N GLY A 16 7.99 -13.54 -11.02
CA GLY A 16 7.54 -14.62 -10.14
C GLY A 16 8.59 -15.74 -10.00
N ILE A 17 9.18 -16.17 -11.11
CA ILE A 17 10.27 -17.16 -11.12
C ILE A 17 11.49 -16.61 -10.37
N PHE A 18 11.84 -15.34 -10.57
CA PHE A 18 12.93 -14.69 -9.85
C PHE A 18 12.71 -14.71 -8.34
N CYS A 19 11.50 -14.40 -7.85
CA CYS A 19 11.17 -14.51 -6.42
C CYS A 19 11.36 -15.94 -5.89
N LEU A 20 10.90 -16.95 -6.63
CA LEU A 20 11.10 -18.36 -6.26
C LEU A 20 12.59 -18.75 -6.26
N LEU A 21 13.37 -18.24 -7.21
CA LEU A 21 14.82 -18.46 -7.25
C LEU A 21 15.52 -17.81 -6.05
N VAL A 22 15.11 -16.60 -5.64
CA VAL A 22 15.62 -15.94 -4.44
C VAL A 22 15.32 -16.79 -3.21
N VAL A 23 14.08 -17.25 -3.04
CA VAL A 23 13.68 -18.16 -1.95
C VAL A 23 14.54 -19.43 -1.94
N PHE A 24 14.74 -20.05 -3.10
CA PHE A 24 15.57 -21.25 -3.24
C PHE A 24 17.03 -21.00 -2.82
N VAL A 25 17.64 -19.91 -3.30
CA VAL A 25 19.03 -19.54 -2.98
C VAL A 25 19.17 -19.23 -1.50
N LEU A 26 18.25 -18.47 -0.90
CA LEU A 26 18.28 -18.13 0.53
C LEU A 26 18.08 -19.37 1.40
N GLY A 27 17.10 -20.24 1.07
CA GLY A 27 16.88 -21.49 1.79
C GLY A 27 18.11 -22.39 1.79
N LYS A 28 18.78 -22.53 0.64
CA LYS A 28 20.01 -23.31 0.52
C LYS A 28 21.20 -22.67 1.26
N THR A 29 21.36 -21.35 1.15
CA THR A 29 22.52 -20.63 1.71
C THR A 29 22.46 -20.54 3.23
N TYR A 30 21.28 -20.30 3.78
CA TYR A 30 21.08 -20.12 5.22
C TYR A 30 20.50 -21.36 5.92
N ASN A 31 20.36 -22.48 5.20
CA ASN A 31 19.78 -23.73 5.69
C ASN A 31 18.39 -23.53 6.35
N ILE A 32 17.55 -22.68 5.74
CA ILE A 32 16.20 -22.39 6.19
C ILE A 32 15.24 -23.34 5.46
N PRO A 33 14.37 -24.10 6.17
CA PRO A 33 13.37 -24.95 5.54
C PRO A 33 12.48 -24.17 4.57
N TYR A 34 12.26 -24.71 3.37
CA TYR A 34 11.51 -23.99 2.32
C TYR A 34 10.07 -23.69 2.72
N GLU A 35 9.48 -24.55 3.56
CA GLU A 35 8.15 -24.36 4.14
C GLU A 35 8.07 -23.05 4.91
N LYS A 36 9.16 -22.56 5.52
CA LYS A 36 9.17 -21.27 6.22
C LYS A 36 9.08 -20.07 5.28
N PHE A 37 9.42 -20.22 3.99
CA PHE A 37 9.27 -19.17 3.00
C PHE A 37 7.96 -19.25 2.22
N THR A 38 7.49 -20.45 1.92
CA THR A 38 6.36 -20.67 1.00
C THR A 38 5.08 -21.13 1.67
N GLY A 39 5.17 -21.67 2.89
CA GLY A 39 4.02 -22.17 3.62
C GLY A 39 3.22 -21.05 4.27
N ASP A 40 1.96 -21.35 4.57
CA ASP A 40 1.07 -20.45 5.29
C ASP A 40 1.54 -20.27 6.75
N PRO A 41 1.69 -19.03 7.26
CA PRO A 41 2.11 -18.79 8.63
C PRO A 41 1.23 -19.46 9.69
N ALA A 42 -0.09 -19.48 9.51
CA ALA A 42 -1.00 -20.09 10.48
C ALA A 42 -0.82 -21.61 10.53
N TYR A 43 -0.54 -22.25 9.40
CA TYR A 43 -0.20 -23.67 9.36
C TYR A 43 1.14 -23.97 10.02
N ILE A 44 2.19 -23.21 9.67
CA ILE A 44 3.57 -23.43 10.18
C ILE A 44 3.63 -23.25 11.70
N TYR A 45 3.03 -22.17 12.20
CA TYR A 45 3.08 -21.81 13.62
C TYR A 45 1.90 -22.37 14.42
N LYS A 46 1.05 -23.20 13.80
CA LYS A 46 -0.17 -23.78 14.40
C LYS A 46 -1.03 -22.70 15.08
N SER A 47 -1.05 -21.50 14.51
CA SER A 47 -1.79 -20.37 15.06
C SER A 47 -3.22 -20.37 14.55
N ASN A 48 -4.10 -19.65 15.24
CA ASN A 48 -5.46 -19.46 14.75
C ASN A 48 -5.40 -18.65 13.43
N PRO A 49 -6.08 -19.07 12.35
CA PRO A 49 -6.09 -18.34 11.07
C PRO A 49 -6.69 -16.93 11.17
N PHE A 50 -7.43 -16.62 12.24
CA PHE A 50 -7.94 -15.27 12.51
C PHE A 50 -6.93 -14.35 13.21
N ASN A 51 -5.73 -14.83 13.53
CA ASN A 51 -4.67 -13.97 14.06
C ASN A 51 -4.33 -12.89 13.04
N GLY A 52 -4.36 -11.62 13.47
CA GLY A 52 -4.11 -10.48 12.60
C GLY A 52 -5.19 -10.23 11.54
N VAL A 53 -6.42 -10.75 11.71
CA VAL A 53 -7.49 -10.61 10.69
C VAL A 53 -7.74 -9.16 10.27
N ILE A 54 -7.73 -8.21 11.20
CA ILE A 54 -7.94 -6.78 10.89
C ILE A 54 -6.78 -6.23 10.06
N SER A 55 -5.53 -6.53 10.43
CA SER A 55 -4.35 -6.14 9.67
C SER A 55 -4.37 -6.74 8.25
N ASN A 56 -4.70 -8.03 8.11
CA ASN A 56 -4.83 -8.70 6.82
C ASN A 56 -5.91 -8.06 5.93
N ILE A 57 -7.07 -7.71 6.48
CA ILE A 57 -8.11 -6.99 5.74
C ILE A 57 -7.62 -5.59 5.34
N GLY A 58 -6.91 -4.90 6.23
CA GLY A 58 -6.26 -3.62 5.93
C GLY A 58 -5.31 -3.71 4.73
N ALA A 59 -4.45 -4.73 4.71
CA ALA A 59 -3.57 -4.99 3.57
C ALA A 59 -4.35 -5.27 2.27
N LEU A 60 -5.48 -5.98 2.32
CA LEU A 60 -6.34 -6.15 1.14
C LEU A 60 -6.90 -4.82 0.63
N PHE A 61 -7.27 -3.90 1.52
CA PHE A 61 -7.71 -2.55 1.13
C PHE A 61 -6.57 -1.70 0.55
N TRP A 62 -5.36 -1.79 1.10
CA TRP A 62 -4.19 -1.18 0.49
C TRP A 62 -3.93 -1.72 -0.91
N CYS A 63 -3.92 -3.05 -1.09
CA CYS A 63 -3.74 -3.70 -2.38
C CYS A 63 -4.81 -3.30 -3.40
N THR A 64 -6.07 -3.24 -2.96
CA THR A 64 -7.21 -2.78 -3.76
C THR A 64 -6.99 -1.34 -4.23
N THR A 65 -6.60 -0.45 -3.32
CA THR A 65 -6.36 0.96 -3.62
C THR A 65 -5.20 1.13 -4.61
N ALA A 66 -4.08 0.46 -4.37
CA ALA A 66 -2.92 0.49 -5.27
C ALA A 66 -3.31 0.03 -6.69
N SER A 67 -4.06 -1.06 -6.79
CA SER A 67 -4.52 -1.63 -8.06
C SER A 67 -5.44 -0.65 -8.81
N ILE A 68 -6.42 -0.08 -8.12
CA ILE A 68 -7.37 0.90 -8.71
C ILE A 68 -6.62 2.13 -9.23
N CYS A 69 -5.71 2.68 -8.42
CA CYS A 69 -4.93 3.87 -8.78
C CYS A 69 -4.01 3.63 -9.98
N LEU A 70 -3.22 2.55 -9.97
CA LEU A 70 -2.30 2.23 -11.07
C LEU A 70 -3.04 1.93 -12.37
N PHE A 71 -4.13 1.16 -12.30
CA PHE A 71 -4.95 0.84 -13.45
C PHE A 71 -5.64 2.08 -14.04
N SER A 72 -6.30 2.86 -13.19
CA SER A 72 -7.02 4.07 -13.62
C SER A 72 -6.07 5.14 -14.14
N GLY A 73 -4.89 5.30 -13.51
CA GLY A 73 -3.84 6.18 -14.00
C GLY A 73 -3.37 5.79 -15.40
N ARG A 74 -3.18 4.49 -15.66
CA ARG A 74 -2.81 4.00 -17.00
C ARG A 74 -3.90 4.26 -18.05
N LEU A 75 -5.17 4.12 -17.67
CA LEU A 75 -6.32 4.39 -18.52
C LEU A 75 -6.42 5.89 -18.86
N LEU A 76 -6.33 6.76 -17.86
CA LEU A 76 -6.31 8.22 -18.05
C LEU A 76 -5.14 8.68 -18.92
N TRP A 77 -4.00 8.01 -18.85
CA TRP A 77 -2.89 8.28 -19.75
C TRP A 77 -3.26 8.01 -21.20
N SER A 78 -4.01 6.93 -21.48
CA SER A 78 -4.50 6.62 -22.82
C SER A 78 -5.56 7.60 -23.31
N PHE A 79 -6.27 8.24 -22.38
CA PHE A 79 -7.24 9.30 -22.66
C PHE A 79 -6.59 10.68 -22.90
N GLY A 80 -5.27 10.79 -22.77
CA GLY A 80 -4.54 12.07 -22.95
C GLY A 80 -4.49 12.95 -21.69
N SER A 81 -5.12 12.52 -20.59
CA SER A 81 -5.25 13.30 -19.35
C SER A 81 -4.05 13.11 -18.42
N LYS A 82 -2.88 13.55 -18.92
CA LYS A 82 -1.57 13.32 -18.28
C LYS A 82 -1.50 13.73 -16.81
N LYS A 83 -2.05 14.88 -16.43
CA LYS A 83 -1.99 15.36 -15.04
C LYS A 83 -2.72 14.43 -14.06
N GLN A 84 -3.93 13.99 -14.41
CA GLN A 84 -4.73 13.09 -13.59
C GLN A 84 -4.15 11.67 -13.59
N ALA A 85 -3.59 11.24 -14.73
CA ALA A 85 -2.86 9.98 -14.83
C ALA A 85 -1.64 9.93 -13.91
N VAL A 86 -0.83 10.99 -13.90
CA VAL A 86 0.34 11.12 -13.03
C VAL A 86 -0.07 11.13 -11.56
N PHE A 87 -1.12 11.88 -11.20
CA PHE A 87 -1.69 11.86 -9.84
C PHE A 87 -1.97 10.43 -9.38
N LEU A 88 -2.85 9.69 -10.08
CA LEU A 88 -3.22 8.33 -9.69
C LEU A 88 -2.05 7.35 -9.74
N PHE A 89 -1.09 7.54 -10.65
CA PHE A 89 0.12 6.72 -10.69
C PHE A 89 0.95 6.89 -9.41
N TYR A 90 1.24 8.12 -9.00
CA TYR A 90 1.98 8.37 -7.75
C TYR A 90 1.19 7.94 -6.52
N SER A 91 -0.14 8.11 -6.50
CA SER A 91 -0.99 7.56 -5.44
C SER A 91 -0.84 6.05 -5.32
N GLY A 92 -0.91 5.34 -6.46
CA GLY A 92 -0.83 3.88 -6.51
C GLY A 92 0.55 3.35 -6.11
N VAL A 93 1.62 4.01 -6.56
CA VAL A 93 2.99 3.67 -6.14
C VAL A 93 3.16 3.88 -4.64
N PHE A 94 2.71 5.03 -4.11
CA PHE A 94 2.81 5.31 -2.68
C PHE A 94 2.01 4.32 -1.84
N THR A 95 0.78 4.00 -2.25
CA THR A 95 -0.03 2.98 -1.58
C THR A 95 0.58 1.58 -1.68
N THR A 96 1.31 1.26 -2.75
CA THR A 96 2.05 -0.01 -2.86
C THR A 96 3.21 -0.06 -1.85
N ILE A 97 3.89 1.07 -1.61
CA ILE A 97 4.94 1.16 -0.58
C ILE A 97 4.33 0.92 0.81
N LEU A 98 3.23 1.60 1.14
CA LEU A 98 2.51 1.41 2.41
C LEU A 98 2.00 -0.03 2.57
N LEU A 99 1.45 -0.64 1.51
CA LEU A 99 1.04 -2.05 1.50
C LEU A 99 2.20 -2.98 1.86
N ILE A 100 3.32 -2.83 1.15
CA ILE A 100 4.48 -3.71 1.33
C ILE A 100 5.01 -3.57 2.75
N ASP A 101 5.06 -2.35 3.26
CA ASP A 101 5.50 -2.10 4.63
C ASP A 101 4.56 -2.69 5.67
N ASP A 102 3.25 -2.41 5.61
CA ASP A 102 2.26 -2.97 6.55
C ASP A 102 2.21 -4.50 6.48
N PHE A 103 2.30 -5.08 5.29
CA PHE A 103 2.17 -6.53 5.10
C PHE A 103 3.39 -7.31 5.59
N PHE A 104 4.60 -6.76 5.43
CA PHE A 104 5.84 -7.41 5.87
C PHE A 104 6.38 -6.82 7.18
N MET A 105 5.71 -5.82 7.75
CA MET A 105 6.12 -5.07 8.94
C MET A 105 7.56 -4.58 8.81
N PHE A 106 7.93 -3.97 7.67
CA PHE A 106 9.32 -3.58 7.45
C PHE A 106 9.77 -2.50 8.43
N HIS A 107 8.91 -1.53 8.75
CA HIS A 107 9.17 -0.47 9.73
C HIS A 107 9.49 -0.99 11.14
N ASP A 108 8.90 -2.12 11.55
CA ASP A 108 9.11 -2.71 12.86
C ASP A 108 10.22 -3.78 12.87
N PHE A 109 10.17 -4.73 11.93
CA PHE A 109 10.98 -5.94 12.03
C PHE A 109 12.27 -5.87 11.21
N ALA A 110 12.18 -5.49 9.93
CA ALA A 110 13.36 -5.56 9.05
C ALA A 110 14.37 -4.46 9.34
N VAL A 111 13.91 -3.23 9.60
CA VAL A 111 14.82 -2.12 9.85
C VAL A 111 15.47 -2.25 11.24
N TYR A 112 14.75 -2.77 12.24
CA TYR A 112 15.32 -3.07 13.57
C TYR A 112 16.49 -4.06 13.49
N TYR A 113 16.35 -5.16 12.74
CA TYR A 113 17.42 -6.15 12.62
C TYR A 113 18.62 -5.70 11.78
N ILE A 114 18.41 -4.81 10.79
CA ILE A 114 19.48 -4.29 9.93
C ILE A 114 20.26 -3.17 10.62
N VAL A 115 19.57 -2.27 11.34
CA VAL A 115 20.18 -1.03 11.88
C VAL A 115 20.45 -1.12 13.40
N LYS A 116 19.89 -2.11 14.11
CA LYS A 116 20.07 -2.35 15.56
C LYS A 116 19.85 -1.10 16.44
N HIS A 117 18.97 -0.20 16.01
CA HIS A 117 18.69 1.04 16.74
C HIS A 117 17.22 1.43 16.59
N ASP A 118 16.60 1.81 17.72
CA ASP A 118 15.24 2.37 17.79
C ASP A 118 15.07 3.62 16.87
N PHE A 119 16.18 4.26 16.49
CA PHE A 119 16.21 5.38 15.55
C PHE A 119 15.62 5.04 14.17
N ALA A 120 15.62 3.77 13.80
CA ALA A 120 15.29 3.37 12.45
C ALA A 120 13.78 3.38 12.15
N GLN A 121 12.95 3.09 13.16
CA GLN A 121 11.49 3.24 13.09
C GLN A 121 11.12 4.72 12.85
N TYR A 122 11.73 5.65 13.59
CA TYR A 122 11.51 7.09 13.39
C TYR A 122 11.93 7.56 12.01
N PHE A 123 13.00 7.00 11.42
CA PHE A 123 13.42 7.34 10.07
C PHE A 123 12.40 6.90 9.02
N VAL A 124 11.86 5.68 9.13
CA VAL A 124 10.82 5.18 8.23
C VAL A 124 9.56 6.05 8.35
N LEU A 125 9.12 6.33 9.58
CA LEU A 125 7.96 7.19 9.82
C LEU A 125 8.16 8.61 9.26
N LEU A 126 9.34 9.19 9.48
CA LEU A 126 9.69 10.50 8.95
C LEU A 126 9.70 10.50 7.41
N SER A 127 10.18 9.42 6.79
CA SER A 127 10.16 9.28 5.33
C SER A 127 8.73 9.28 4.77
N TYR A 128 7.79 8.63 5.44
CA TYR A 128 6.37 8.65 5.08
C TYR A 128 5.74 10.02 5.30
N ALA A 129 6.08 10.69 6.39
CA ALA A 129 5.61 12.05 6.64
C ALA A 129 6.10 13.02 5.56
N ILE A 130 7.40 12.99 5.23
CA ILE A 130 7.99 13.83 4.17
C ILE A 130 7.35 13.53 2.82
N PHE A 131 7.21 12.24 2.45
CA PHE A 131 6.58 11.87 1.20
C PHE A 131 5.12 12.31 1.15
N SER A 132 4.37 12.14 2.26
CA SER A 132 2.97 12.57 2.36
C SER A 132 2.83 14.08 2.19
N ILE A 133 3.69 14.87 2.84
CA ILE A 133 3.72 16.33 2.69
C ILE A 133 4.04 16.71 1.24
N TRP A 134 5.10 16.15 0.67
CA TRP A 134 5.46 16.38 -0.73
C TRP A 134 4.31 16.03 -1.68
N TYR A 135 3.66 14.88 -1.46
CA TYR A 135 2.53 14.41 -2.26
C TYR A 135 1.34 15.37 -2.17
N LEU A 136 0.96 15.77 -0.95
CA LEU A 136 -0.12 16.73 -0.71
C LEU A 136 0.16 18.07 -1.39
N LEU A 137 1.39 18.60 -1.29
CA LEU A 137 1.76 19.87 -1.91
C LEU A 137 1.69 19.82 -3.44
N ASN A 138 2.17 18.74 -4.06
CA ASN A 138 2.16 18.60 -5.51
C ASN A 138 0.77 18.35 -6.10
N PHE A 139 -0.09 17.64 -5.38
CA PHE A 139 -1.41 17.24 -5.87
C PHE A 139 -2.59 17.94 -5.17
N TYR A 140 -2.31 18.96 -4.35
CA TYR A 140 -3.31 19.72 -3.58
C TYR A 140 -4.51 20.16 -4.43
N THR A 141 -4.24 20.73 -5.60
CA THR A 141 -5.30 21.24 -6.49
C THR A 141 -6.18 20.13 -7.07
N THR A 142 -5.62 18.94 -7.29
CA THR A 142 -6.39 17.76 -7.71
C THR A 142 -7.20 17.22 -6.55
N ILE A 143 -6.58 17.09 -5.37
CA ILE A 143 -7.21 16.57 -4.15
C ILE A 143 -8.40 17.44 -3.72
N MET A 144 -8.25 18.77 -3.74
CA MET A 144 -9.32 19.70 -3.37
C MET A 144 -10.49 19.73 -4.36
N LYS A 145 -10.29 19.30 -5.60
CA LYS A 145 -11.38 19.12 -6.56
C LYS A 145 -12.17 17.85 -6.29
N GLU A 146 -11.56 16.86 -5.66
CA GLU A 146 -12.21 15.62 -5.22
C GLU A 146 -12.93 15.82 -3.87
N ASN A 147 -13.62 14.80 -3.39
CA ASN A 147 -14.20 14.82 -2.05
C ASN A 147 -13.08 14.70 -0.99
N TYR A 148 -12.48 15.83 -0.64
CA TYR A 148 -11.33 15.91 0.28
C TYR A 148 -11.65 15.43 1.71
N ILE A 149 -12.93 15.26 2.07
CA ILE A 149 -13.34 14.77 3.39
C ILE A 149 -12.70 13.41 3.68
N PHE A 150 -12.71 12.49 2.71
CA PHE A 150 -12.18 11.13 2.92
C PHE A 150 -10.66 11.10 3.08
N ILE A 151 -9.92 11.92 2.31
CA ILE A 151 -8.47 11.98 2.49
C ILE A 151 -8.10 12.67 3.81
N SER A 152 -8.86 13.69 4.23
CA SER A 152 -8.68 14.32 5.54
C SER A 152 -8.93 13.35 6.69
N LEU A 153 -10.00 12.54 6.58
CA LEU A 153 -10.26 11.46 7.55
C LEU A 153 -9.14 10.41 7.54
N ALA A 154 -8.62 10.05 6.37
CA ALA A 154 -7.51 9.12 6.27
C ALA A 154 -6.27 9.63 7.03
N PHE A 155 -5.85 10.88 6.78
CA PHE A 155 -4.72 11.47 7.50
C PHE A 155 -4.99 11.65 8.99
N PHE A 156 -6.21 12.03 9.38
CA PHE A 156 -6.59 12.15 10.78
C PHE A 156 -6.48 10.80 11.51
N PHE A 157 -7.08 9.75 10.95
CA PHE A 157 -7.10 8.44 11.57
C PHE A 157 -5.73 7.77 11.59
N LEU A 158 -4.98 7.79 10.47
CA LEU A 158 -3.62 7.25 10.41
C LEU A 158 -2.67 8.03 11.31
N GLY A 159 -2.74 9.37 11.30
CA GLY A 159 -1.93 10.20 12.18
C GLY A 159 -2.22 9.96 13.65
N THR A 160 -3.49 9.77 14.02
CA THR A 160 -3.88 9.45 15.39
C THR A 160 -3.37 8.06 15.80
N SER A 161 -3.45 7.06 14.91
CA SER A 161 -2.87 5.72 15.18
C SER A 161 -1.38 5.80 15.48
N VAL A 162 -0.60 6.52 14.65
CA VAL A 162 0.84 6.74 14.88
C VAL A 162 1.10 7.45 16.22
N ILE A 163 0.30 8.46 16.57
CA ILE A 163 0.48 9.17 17.84
C ILE A 163 0.20 8.25 19.03
N ILE A 164 -0.81 7.38 18.94
CA ILE A 164 -1.12 6.41 20.00
C ILE A 164 0.04 5.43 20.17
N ASP A 165 0.55 4.87 19.08
CA ASP A 165 1.67 3.92 19.05
C ASP A 165 2.96 4.52 19.68
N ILE A 166 3.23 5.81 19.45
CA ILE A 166 4.40 6.48 20.04
C ILE A 166 4.25 6.75 21.55
N ILE A 167 3.02 7.01 22.03
CA ILE A 167 2.79 7.49 23.41
C ILE A 167 2.50 6.34 24.38
N PHE A 168 1.82 5.28 23.92
CA PHE A 168 1.31 4.21 24.77
C PHE A 168 1.91 2.88 24.35
N GLU A 169 2.25 2.02 25.33
CA GLU A 169 2.57 0.62 25.05
C GLU A 169 1.29 -0.10 24.60
N SER A 170 1.27 -0.57 23.34
CA SER A 170 0.08 -1.16 22.75
C SER A 170 -0.26 -2.53 23.34
N GLU A 171 -1.03 -2.55 24.42
CA GLU A 171 -1.61 -3.77 25.00
C GLU A 171 -3.14 -3.68 25.17
N GLY A 172 -3.83 -4.81 25.01
CA GLY A 172 -5.26 -4.94 25.26
C GLY A 172 -6.14 -3.96 24.48
N LEU A 173 -6.90 -3.12 25.20
CA LEU A 173 -7.82 -2.16 24.57
C LEU A 173 -7.07 -1.04 23.82
N GLN A 174 -5.88 -0.65 24.27
CA GLN A 174 -5.09 0.38 23.60
C GLN A 174 -4.64 -0.09 22.22
N TYR A 175 -4.18 -1.35 22.14
CA TYR A 175 -3.87 -2.00 20.87
C TYR A 175 -5.08 -2.00 19.92
N LEU A 176 -6.28 -2.36 20.42
CA LEU A 176 -7.49 -2.33 19.60
C LEU A 176 -7.85 -0.91 19.11
N ILE A 177 -7.66 0.11 19.95
CA ILE A 177 -7.93 1.50 19.57
C ILE A 177 -6.93 1.93 18.49
N GLU A 178 -5.63 1.74 18.73
CA GLU A 178 -4.58 2.08 17.77
C GLU A 178 -4.81 1.42 16.40
N ASP A 179 -4.99 0.09 16.35
CA ASP A 179 -5.25 -0.64 15.11
C ASP A 179 -6.62 -0.30 14.51
N GLY A 180 -7.61 0.03 15.34
CA GLY A 180 -8.91 0.51 14.89
C GLY A 180 -8.81 1.84 14.15
N PHE A 181 -8.03 2.79 14.68
CA PHE A 181 -7.73 4.05 14.02
C PHE A 181 -6.95 3.83 12.72
N LYS A 182 -5.92 2.97 12.74
CA LYS A 182 -5.17 2.57 11.53
C LYS A 182 -6.12 2.08 10.44
N PHE A 183 -6.97 1.11 10.79
CA PHE A 183 -7.93 0.48 9.89
C PHE A 183 -8.95 1.47 9.30
N LEU A 184 -9.52 2.37 10.12
CA LEU A 184 -10.43 3.42 9.64
C LEU A 184 -9.73 4.40 8.70
N GLY A 185 -8.45 4.67 8.95
CA GLY A 185 -7.58 5.43 8.06
C GLY A 185 -7.42 4.78 6.70
N ILE A 186 -7.13 3.49 6.66
CA ILE A 186 -7.01 2.69 5.43
C ILE A 186 -8.32 2.68 4.63
N ILE A 187 -9.47 2.48 5.30
CA ILE A 187 -10.78 2.53 4.65
C ILE A 187 -11.03 3.90 4.02
N SER A 188 -10.77 4.97 4.77
CA SER A 188 -10.96 6.35 4.30
C SER A 188 -10.07 6.66 3.09
N TRP A 189 -8.83 6.18 3.13
CA TRP A 189 -7.88 6.27 2.03
C TRP A 189 -8.39 5.55 0.78
N MET A 190 -8.82 4.30 0.92
CA MET A 190 -9.39 3.51 -0.18
C MET A 190 -10.63 4.18 -0.78
N LEU A 191 -11.54 4.67 0.05
CA LEU A 191 -12.76 5.35 -0.39
C LEU A 191 -12.43 6.59 -1.23
N PHE A 192 -11.51 7.43 -0.76
CA PHE A 192 -11.07 8.61 -1.50
C PHE A 192 -10.59 8.25 -2.92
N TYR A 193 -9.64 7.31 -3.03
CA TYR A 193 -9.05 6.96 -4.32
C TYR A 193 -9.99 6.19 -5.23
N THR A 194 -10.91 5.41 -4.68
CA THR A 194 -11.94 4.71 -5.46
C THR A 194 -12.88 5.72 -6.11
N ILE A 195 -13.38 6.68 -5.33
CA ILE A 195 -14.29 7.72 -5.82
C ILE A 195 -13.57 8.62 -6.85
N ALA A 196 -12.35 9.07 -6.53
CA ALA A 196 -11.56 9.90 -7.43
C ALA A 196 -11.28 9.18 -8.75
N SER A 197 -10.83 7.92 -8.69
CA SER A 197 -10.54 7.13 -9.89
C SER A 197 -11.78 6.95 -10.77
N HIS A 198 -12.92 6.59 -10.17
CA HIS A 198 -14.18 6.42 -10.89
C HIS A 198 -14.61 7.73 -11.58
N ARG A 199 -14.60 8.86 -10.85
CA ARG A 199 -15.00 10.17 -11.37
C ARG A 199 -14.10 10.61 -12.52
N LEU A 200 -12.79 10.56 -12.32
CA LEU A 200 -11.81 10.97 -13.32
C LEU A 200 -11.92 10.12 -14.59
N VAL A 201 -12.06 8.81 -14.47
CA VAL A 201 -12.22 7.92 -15.64
C VAL A 201 -13.51 8.23 -16.39
N LEU A 202 -14.63 8.38 -15.68
CA LEU A 202 -15.94 8.63 -16.29
C LEU A 202 -16.00 9.98 -17.02
N GLU A 203 -15.43 11.04 -16.41
CA GLU A 203 -15.39 12.38 -17.00
C GLU A 203 -14.62 12.36 -18.33
N ASN A 204 -13.41 11.82 -18.33
CA ASN A 204 -12.56 11.78 -19.52
C ASN A 204 -13.09 10.84 -20.60
N TYR A 205 -13.71 9.72 -20.21
CA TYR A 205 -14.37 8.83 -21.17
C TYR A 205 -15.49 9.55 -21.92
N LYS A 206 -16.29 10.38 -21.23
CA LYS A 206 -17.34 11.17 -21.88
C LYS A 206 -16.74 12.22 -22.83
N THR A 207 -15.70 12.94 -22.39
CA THR A 207 -15.04 13.96 -23.21
C THR A 207 -14.51 13.39 -24.54
N ILE A 208 -13.91 12.20 -24.51
CA ILE A 208 -13.36 11.57 -25.72
C ILE A 208 -14.46 11.09 -26.67
N ASN A 209 -15.56 10.56 -26.15
CA ASN A 209 -16.65 10.06 -27.00
C ASN A 209 -17.58 11.16 -27.52
N GLN A 210 -17.42 12.40 -27.02
CA GLN A 210 -18.14 13.58 -27.49
C GLN A 210 -17.30 14.45 -28.45
N ALA A 211 -16.00 14.14 -28.61
CA ALA A 211 -15.06 14.83 -29.50
C ALA A 211 -14.90 14.08 -30.83
#